data_AF-A0A6L8SZX6-F1
#
_entry.id   AF-A0A6L8SZX6-F1
#
_cell.length_a   1.000
_cell.length_b   1.000
_cell.length_c   1.000
_cell.angle_alpha   90.00
_cell.angle_beta   90.00
_cell.angle_gamma   90.00
#
_symmetry.space_group_name_H-M   'P 1'
#
loop_
_entity.id
_entity.type
_entity.pdbx_description
1 polymer ?
#
loop_
_entity_poly.entity_id
_entity_poly.type
_entity_poly.pdbx_seq_one_letter_code
_entity_poly.pdbx_strand_id
1 'polypeptide(L)'
;MLEHKKIQNLSDYFVELNSRREKGVYFYRINGYSEEVGEFIKKYYDTARRTGVVIEGKIPNPDEGNLAYYNEIMGMDFQMSMDFIHVSLRKWLPRMNEFQRQNVAASIYDSLDSLRKAGKTENMLRNAYIKFMCWLYYKFERIVNQLGENHIPKILYEGQISNYELMLISILSNAGCDVVLLQYAGDQGYLKTDPGSVLSDSLQMEGLQPFPQGYCVKKVRDEIQNELNNERLYGIRPSLTNCTNAWIKGNGLDDIRESILLRGNDSRFFYNCFCRINGAEDKLTYANELFRLQQELRNSKRNTVIVSKEIPRPTPQEISEIKRSNYTSGDQMLLGLACNIQYGANPELQRILHKTFVDVMLAESQKEGEN
;
A
#
# COMPACT_ATOMS: atom_id res chain seq x y z
N MET A 1 -7.22 -7.37 29.08
CA MET A 1 -6.13 -7.31 28.08
C MET A 1 -6.35 -8.41 27.05
N LEU A 2 -5.95 -8.18 25.81
CA LEU A 2 -5.94 -9.22 24.77
C LEU A 2 -4.59 -9.91 24.76
N GLU A 3 -4.59 -11.21 24.50
CA GLU A 3 -3.36 -11.98 24.38
C GLU A 3 -2.75 -11.83 22.98
N HIS A 4 -1.42 -11.84 22.91
CA HIS A 4 -0.69 -11.98 21.65
C HIS A 4 -0.88 -13.39 21.10
N LYS A 5 -1.31 -13.48 19.84
CA LYS A 5 -1.55 -14.75 19.12
C LYS A 5 -0.72 -14.81 17.85
N LYS A 6 -0.53 -16.03 17.33
CA LYS A 6 0.20 -16.23 16.08
C LYS A 6 -0.74 -16.15 14.88
N ILE A 7 -0.27 -15.47 13.83
CA ILE A 7 -0.94 -15.48 12.53
C ILE A 7 -0.66 -16.81 11.82
N GLN A 8 -1.63 -17.27 11.02
CA GLN A 8 -1.44 -18.33 10.03
C GLN A 8 -0.93 -17.76 8.71
N ASN A 9 -1.38 -16.56 8.35
CA ASN A 9 -0.96 -15.85 7.16
C ASN A 9 -1.18 -14.33 7.33
N LEU A 10 -0.62 -13.54 6.42
CA LEU A 10 -0.67 -12.07 6.48
C LEU A 10 -2.09 -11.50 6.38
N SER A 11 -3.05 -12.25 5.82
CA SER A 11 -4.43 -11.78 5.69
C SER A 11 -5.18 -11.74 7.03
N ASP A 12 -4.71 -12.46 8.05
CA ASP A 12 -5.32 -12.51 9.38
C ASP A 12 -5.40 -11.13 10.04
N TYR A 13 -4.45 -10.25 9.74
CA TYR A 13 -4.46 -8.85 10.20
C TYR A 13 -5.72 -8.10 9.76
N PHE A 14 -6.36 -8.48 8.66
CA PHE A 14 -7.54 -7.80 8.12
C PHE A 14 -8.87 -8.45 8.56
N VAL A 15 -8.81 -9.43 9.46
CA VAL A 15 -9.98 -10.05 10.08
C VAL A 15 -10.33 -9.31 11.37
N GLU A 16 -11.60 -8.92 11.49
CA GLU A 16 -12.18 -8.30 12.69
C GLU A 16 -12.02 -9.19 13.93
N LEU A 17 -11.85 -8.58 15.11
CA LEU A 17 -11.53 -9.29 16.36
C LEU A 17 -12.48 -10.45 16.67
N ASN A 18 -13.79 -10.25 16.50
CA ASN A 18 -14.80 -11.26 16.81
C ASN A 18 -14.86 -12.39 15.78
N SER A 19 -14.30 -12.17 14.59
CA SER A 19 -14.23 -13.14 13.50
C SER A 19 -12.89 -13.89 13.44
N ARG A 20 -11.92 -13.51 14.30
CA ARG A 20 -10.66 -14.25 14.43
C ARG A 20 -10.91 -15.63 15.03
N ARG A 21 -10.17 -16.62 14.52
CA ARG A 21 -10.17 -17.99 15.06
C ARG A 21 -9.83 -18.00 16.55
N GLU A 22 -8.86 -17.18 16.94
CA GLU A 22 -8.50 -16.95 18.34
C GLU A 22 -8.60 -15.45 18.62
N LYS A 23 -9.37 -15.09 19.64
CA LYS A 23 -9.47 -13.69 20.07
C LYS A 23 -8.14 -13.24 20.66
N GLY A 24 -7.49 -12.31 19.98
CA GLY A 24 -6.19 -11.79 20.37
C GLY A 24 -5.67 -10.78 19.36
N VAL A 25 -4.49 -10.24 19.67
CA VAL A 25 -3.78 -9.26 18.86
C VAL A 25 -2.56 -9.87 18.20
N TYR A 26 -2.10 -9.24 17.12
CA TYR A 26 -0.91 -9.67 16.40
C TYR A 26 0.17 -8.59 16.47
N PHE A 27 1.33 -8.94 17.02
CA PHE A 27 2.52 -8.10 17.00
C PHE A 27 3.66 -8.84 16.28
N TYR A 28 3.97 -8.41 15.05
CA TYR A 28 5.02 -9.03 14.24
C TYR A 28 6.10 -8.07 13.78
N ARG A 29 7.30 -8.61 13.62
CA ARG A 29 8.49 -7.97 13.04
C ARG A 29 8.75 -8.51 11.66
N ILE A 30 8.84 -7.64 10.67
CA ILE A 30 9.15 -7.99 9.28
C ILE A 30 10.59 -7.58 9.00
N ASN A 31 11.43 -8.60 8.83
CA ASN A 31 12.88 -8.47 8.64
C ASN A 31 13.33 -8.73 7.19
N GLY A 32 12.39 -9.04 6.29
CA GLY A 32 12.66 -9.36 4.90
C GLY A 32 11.48 -9.02 4.00
N TYR A 33 11.70 -9.12 2.69
CA TYR A 33 10.81 -8.69 1.63
C TYR A 33 10.55 -9.83 0.63
N SER A 34 9.33 -9.86 0.15
CA SER A 34 8.83 -10.62 -1.00
C SER A 34 7.73 -9.78 -1.65
N GLU A 35 7.26 -10.14 -2.85
CA GLU A 35 6.14 -9.45 -3.49
C GLU A 35 4.89 -9.47 -2.58
N GLU A 36 4.59 -10.61 -1.96
CA GLU A 36 3.49 -10.77 -1.01
C GLU A 36 3.63 -9.83 0.21
N VAL A 37 4.84 -9.73 0.78
CA VAL A 37 5.11 -8.79 1.88
C VAL A 37 4.94 -7.34 1.42
N GLY A 38 5.36 -7.02 0.19
CA GLY A 38 5.18 -5.70 -0.40
C GLY A 38 3.71 -5.29 -0.51
N GLU A 39 2.87 -6.19 -1.05
CA GLU A 39 1.42 -6.00 -1.13
C GLU A 39 0.77 -5.87 0.26
N PHE A 40 1.19 -6.73 1.20
CA PHE A 40 0.75 -6.66 2.58
C PHE A 40 1.07 -5.30 3.22
N ILE A 41 2.32 -4.81 3.09
CA ILE A 41 2.74 -3.52 3.66
C ILE A 41 1.93 -2.38 3.04
N LYS A 42 1.69 -2.39 1.71
CA LYS A 42 0.82 -1.39 1.05
C LYS A 42 -0.57 -1.35 1.68
N LYS A 43 -1.22 -2.52 1.81
CA LYS A 43 -2.57 -2.64 2.39
C LYS A 43 -2.61 -2.28 3.88
N TYR A 44 -1.61 -2.72 4.63
CA TYR A 44 -1.48 -2.44 6.06
C TYR A 44 -1.24 -0.95 6.31
N TYR A 45 -0.39 -0.30 5.50
CA TYR A 45 -0.15 1.13 5.54
C TYR A 45 -1.44 1.94 5.29
N ASP A 46 -2.21 1.62 4.25
CA ASP A 46 -3.48 2.31 3.96
C ASP A 46 -4.47 2.14 5.14
N THR A 47 -4.55 0.95 5.72
CA THR A 47 -5.41 0.67 6.88
C THR A 47 -4.96 1.44 8.11
N ALA A 48 -3.66 1.40 8.44
CA ALA A 48 -3.07 2.12 9.57
C ALA A 48 -3.20 3.63 9.42
N ARG A 49 -3.08 4.16 8.20
CA ARG A 49 -3.32 5.58 7.91
C ARG A 49 -4.76 6.00 8.23
N ARG A 50 -5.75 5.16 7.90
CA ARG A 50 -7.19 5.48 8.09
C ARG A 50 -7.66 5.31 9.53
N THR A 51 -7.29 4.20 10.18
CA THR A 51 -7.87 3.76 11.46
C THR A 51 -6.84 3.53 12.56
N GLY A 52 -5.55 3.59 12.23
CA GLY A 52 -4.45 3.23 13.11
C GLY A 52 -3.45 4.36 13.32
N VAL A 53 -2.14 4.07 13.38
CA VAL A 53 -1.06 5.05 13.40
C VAL A 53 0.12 4.54 12.57
N VAL A 54 0.75 5.43 11.80
CA VAL A 54 2.02 5.13 11.11
C VAL A 54 3.14 5.93 11.78
N ILE A 55 4.24 5.25 12.10
CA ILE A 55 5.46 5.82 12.68
C ILE A 55 6.58 5.65 11.66
N GLU A 56 7.10 6.78 11.16
CA GLU A 56 8.30 6.83 10.32
C GLU A 56 9.45 7.33 11.22
N GLY A 57 10.44 6.47 11.50
CA GLY A 57 11.55 6.77 12.40
C GLY A 57 11.24 6.44 13.87
N LYS A 58 11.51 7.40 14.78
CA LYS A 58 11.29 7.26 16.23
C LYS A 58 10.16 8.17 16.71
N ILE A 59 9.52 7.77 17.81
CA ILE A 59 8.62 8.63 18.55
C ILE A 59 9.47 9.67 19.31
N PRO A 60 9.35 10.96 19.00
CA PRO A 60 10.13 11.99 19.67
C PRO A 60 9.81 12.00 21.17
N ASN A 61 10.81 12.29 22.00
CA ASN A 61 10.55 12.52 23.42
C ASN A 61 9.63 13.75 23.57
N PRO A 62 8.76 13.79 24.60
CA PRO A 62 7.97 14.98 24.89
C PRO A 62 8.89 16.19 25.09
N ASP A 63 8.57 17.30 24.43
CA ASP A 63 9.30 18.56 24.59
C ASP A 63 8.88 19.32 25.87
N GLU A 64 9.54 20.45 26.15
CA GLU A 64 9.23 21.27 27.33
C GLU A 64 7.76 21.72 27.37
N GLY A 65 7.18 22.04 26.21
CA GLY A 65 5.77 22.43 26.10
C GLY A 65 4.82 21.28 26.40
N ASN A 66 5.13 20.07 25.93
CA ASN A 66 4.38 18.85 26.25
C ASN A 66 4.39 18.56 27.74
N LEU A 67 5.57 18.67 28.36
CA LEU A 67 5.75 18.42 29.79
C LEU A 67 5.07 19.50 30.65
N ALA A 68 5.13 20.76 30.24
CA ALA A 68 4.45 21.85 30.91
C ALA A 68 2.93 21.67 30.89
N TYR A 69 2.34 21.36 29.72
CA TYR A 69 0.92 21.09 29.60
C TYR A 69 0.48 19.86 30.39
N TYR A 70 1.27 18.77 30.34
CA TYR A 70 1.01 17.59 31.16
C TYR A 70 1.00 17.96 32.66
N ASN A 71 2.00 18.71 33.13
CA ASN A 71 2.10 19.09 34.54
C ASN A 71 0.96 20.04 34.97
N GLU A 72 0.54 20.97 34.12
CA GLU A 72 -0.59 21.86 34.40
C GLU A 72 -1.89 21.07 34.64
N ILE A 73 -2.14 20.05 33.80
CA ILE A 73 -3.37 19.26 33.91
C ILE A 73 -3.25 18.17 34.97
N MET A 74 -2.13 17.46 35.06
CA MET A 74 -2.00 16.24 35.85
C MET A 74 -1.30 16.47 37.19
N GLY A 75 -0.46 17.49 37.31
CA GLY A 75 0.45 17.70 38.44
C GLY A 75 1.66 16.77 38.41
N MET A 76 2.45 16.82 39.49
CA MET A 76 3.70 16.08 39.65
C MET A 76 3.56 14.77 40.45
N ASP A 77 2.37 14.50 40.96
CA ASP A 77 2.12 13.30 41.75
C ASP A 77 2.24 12.05 40.88
N PHE A 78 2.84 11.00 41.45
CA PHE A 78 2.92 9.69 40.84
C PHE A 78 2.83 8.64 41.95
N GLN A 79 2.02 7.62 41.71
CA GLN A 79 1.94 6.47 42.59
C GLN A 79 1.93 5.21 41.74
N MET A 80 2.71 4.22 42.16
CA MET A 80 2.73 2.89 41.55
C MET A 80 1.48 2.09 41.97
N SER A 81 0.30 2.55 41.51
CA SER A 81 -1.01 2.01 41.85
C SER A 81 -1.90 1.95 40.62
N MET A 82 -2.64 0.84 40.49
CA MET A 82 -3.62 0.64 39.41
C MET A 82 -4.70 1.73 39.44
N ASP A 83 -5.19 2.09 40.62
CA ASP A 83 -6.22 3.12 40.79
C ASP A 83 -5.70 4.50 40.37
N PHE A 84 -4.45 4.83 40.74
CA PHE A 84 -3.83 6.09 40.35
C PHE A 84 -3.72 6.22 38.82
N ILE A 85 -3.23 5.17 38.14
CA ILE A 85 -3.10 5.16 36.68
C ILE A 85 -4.47 5.23 36.02
N HIS A 86 -5.45 4.47 36.51
CA HIS A 86 -6.81 4.48 35.99
C HIS A 86 -7.46 5.87 36.09
N VAL A 87 -7.45 6.49 37.27
CA VAL A 87 -7.99 7.84 37.48
C VAL A 87 -7.25 8.87 36.61
N SER A 88 -5.93 8.74 36.51
CA SER A 88 -5.12 9.64 35.67
C SER A 88 -5.47 9.54 34.20
N LEU A 89 -5.63 8.32 33.66
CA LEU A 89 -6.06 8.11 32.28
C LEU A 89 -7.46 8.69 32.02
N ARG A 90 -8.39 8.59 32.97
CA ARG A 90 -9.73 9.19 32.85
C ARG A 90 -9.67 10.71 32.69
N LYS A 91 -8.77 11.36 33.43
CA LYS A 91 -8.55 12.81 33.37
C LYS A 91 -7.84 13.23 32.08
N TRP A 92 -6.79 12.51 31.71
CA TRP A 92 -5.89 12.85 30.61
C TRP A 92 -6.42 12.46 29.22
N LEU A 93 -7.11 11.31 29.12
CA LEU A 93 -7.60 10.72 27.88
C LEU A 93 -9.10 10.38 28.01
N PRO A 94 -9.98 11.40 28.09
CA PRO A 94 -11.39 11.21 28.42
C PRO A 94 -12.19 10.45 27.36
N ARG A 95 -11.64 10.25 26.16
CA ARG A 95 -12.29 9.49 25.08
C ARG A 95 -12.22 7.97 25.26
N MET A 96 -11.43 7.47 26.21
CA MET A 96 -11.44 6.04 26.56
C MET A 96 -12.69 5.67 27.36
N ASN A 97 -13.37 4.60 26.95
CA ASN A 97 -14.41 3.98 27.78
C ASN A 97 -13.80 3.24 28.99
N GLU A 98 -14.64 2.76 29.91
CA GLU A 98 -14.19 2.07 31.15
C GLU A 98 -13.31 0.85 30.83
N PHE A 99 -13.76 0.01 29.89
CA PHE A 99 -13.04 -1.23 29.52
C PHE A 99 -11.65 -0.94 28.91
N GLN A 100 -11.58 0.02 27.99
CA GLN A 100 -10.33 0.47 27.37
C GLN A 100 -9.38 1.03 28.42
N ARG A 101 -9.89 1.91 29.27
CA ARG A 101 -9.10 2.54 30.33
C ARG A 101 -8.57 1.51 31.32
N GLN A 102 -9.37 0.53 31.71
CA GLN A 102 -8.94 -0.56 32.59
C GLN A 102 -7.83 -1.40 31.94
N ASN A 103 -7.97 -1.76 30.65
CA ASN A 103 -6.96 -2.54 29.94
C ASN A 103 -5.64 -1.78 29.75
N VAL A 104 -5.71 -0.50 29.40
CA VAL A 104 -4.53 0.37 29.26
C VAL A 104 -3.86 0.59 30.62
N ALA A 105 -4.64 0.86 31.67
CA ALA A 105 -4.10 1.02 33.02
C ALA A 105 -3.36 -0.23 33.50
N ALA A 106 -3.94 -1.42 33.29
CA ALA A 106 -3.33 -2.69 33.66
C ALA A 106 -2.02 -2.91 32.89
N SER A 107 -2.04 -2.66 31.58
CA SER A 107 -0.85 -2.81 30.73
C SER A 107 0.28 -1.84 31.12
N ILE A 108 -0.06 -0.58 31.48
CA ILE A 108 0.92 0.40 31.98
C ILE A 108 1.46 -0.05 33.34
N TYR A 109 0.60 -0.49 34.25
CA TYR A 109 1.01 -0.98 35.57
C TYR A 109 1.99 -2.14 35.44
N ASP A 110 1.67 -3.16 34.65
CA ASP A 110 2.53 -4.33 34.44
C ASP A 110 3.88 -3.95 33.81
N SER A 111 3.88 -2.98 32.90
CA SER A 111 5.09 -2.46 32.26
C SER A 111 5.98 -1.70 33.24
N LEU A 112 5.39 -0.86 34.09
CA LEU A 112 6.13 -0.14 35.15
C LEU A 112 6.60 -1.09 36.27
N ASP A 113 5.81 -2.11 36.59
CA ASP A 113 6.18 -3.12 37.59
C ASP A 113 7.36 -3.97 37.12
N SER A 114 7.41 -4.27 35.82
CA SER A 114 8.57 -4.92 35.20
C SER A 114 9.84 -4.08 35.34
N LEU A 115 9.76 -2.76 35.15
CA LEU A 115 10.89 -1.85 35.43
C LEU A 115 11.26 -1.82 36.91
N ARG A 116 10.26 -1.82 37.81
CA ARG A 116 10.48 -1.87 39.26
C ARG A 116 11.23 -3.14 39.66
N LYS A 117 10.78 -4.30 39.17
CA LYS A 117 11.42 -5.61 39.39
C LYS A 117 12.83 -5.67 38.80
N ALA A 118 13.09 -4.96 37.71
CA ALA A 118 14.43 -4.77 37.14
C ALA A 118 15.31 -3.75 37.92
N GLY A 119 14.87 -3.28 39.09
CA GLY A 119 15.65 -2.41 39.98
C GLY A 119 15.67 -0.93 39.60
N LYS A 120 14.73 -0.46 38.76
CA LYS A 120 14.61 0.98 38.44
C LYS A 120 14.05 1.77 39.63
N THR A 121 14.56 2.98 39.81
CA THR A 121 14.12 3.87 40.90
C THR A 121 12.74 4.46 40.64
N GLU A 122 12.04 4.88 41.69
CA GLU A 122 10.73 5.52 41.59
C GLU A 122 10.73 6.74 40.65
N ASN A 123 11.80 7.55 40.68
CA ASN A 123 11.97 8.68 39.75
C ASN A 123 12.02 8.22 38.28
N MET A 124 12.67 7.09 37.99
CA MET A 124 12.70 6.55 36.63
C MET A 124 11.33 6.00 36.21
N LEU A 125 10.59 5.36 37.13
CA LEU A 125 9.22 4.90 36.88
C LEU A 125 8.29 6.08 36.58
N ARG A 126 8.36 7.14 37.39
CA ARG A 126 7.61 8.38 37.18
C ARG A 126 7.92 8.99 35.80
N ASN A 127 9.19 9.09 35.44
CA ASN A 127 9.58 9.65 34.14
C ASN A 127 9.10 8.78 32.97
N ALA A 128 9.15 7.45 33.10
CA ALA A 128 8.61 6.52 32.11
C ALA A 128 7.09 6.66 31.99
N TYR A 129 6.38 6.76 33.11
CA TYR A 129 4.94 6.98 33.16
C TYR A 129 4.53 8.27 32.46
N ILE A 130 5.15 9.41 32.80
CA ILE A 130 4.90 10.71 32.15
C ILE A 130 5.15 10.59 30.64
N LYS A 131 6.23 9.92 30.25
CA LYS A 131 6.55 9.69 28.84
C LYS A 131 5.46 8.91 28.11
N PHE A 132 4.95 7.83 28.72
CA PHE A 132 3.84 7.06 28.17
C PHE A 132 2.56 7.89 28.06
N MET A 133 2.21 8.65 29.10
CA MET A 133 1.04 9.52 29.09
C MET A 133 1.11 10.58 27.99
N CYS A 134 2.26 11.24 27.83
CA CYS A 134 2.48 12.21 26.75
C CYS A 134 2.38 11.54 25.38
N TRP A 135 3.01 10.39 25.17
CA TRP A 135 2.92 9.70 23.88
C TRP A 135 1.49 9.23 23.56
N LEU A 136 0.75 8.71 24.55
CA LEU A 136 -0.64 8.35 24.37
C LEU A 136 -1.48 9.54 23.91
N TYR A 137 -1.24 10.74 24.46
CA TYR A 137 -1.98 11.95 24.10
C TYR A 137 -1.53 12.59 22.78
N TYR A 138 -0.23 12.82 22.61
CA TYR A 138 0.26 13.56 21.43
C TYR A 138 0.37 12.70 20.18
N LYS A 139 0.51 11.38 20.32
CA LYS A 139 0.73 10.49 19.18
C LYS A 139 -0.39 9.47 18.94
N PHE A 140 -0.99 8.93 20.00
CA PHE A 140 -1.93 7.82 19.89
C PHE A 140 -3.39 8.15 20.25
N GLU A 141 -3.71 9.41 20.55
CA GLU A 141 -5.06 9.81 20.99
C GLU A 141 -6.15 9.39 20.01
N ARG A 142 -5.88 9.45 18.71
CA ARG A 142 -6.81 9.03 17.65
C ARG A 142 -7.21 7.54 17.67
N ILE A 143 -6.44 6.68 18.36
CA ILE A 143 -6.73 5.24 18.44
C ILE A 143 -7.17 4.78 19.83
N VAL A 144 -7.02 5.59 20.88
CA VAL A 144 -7.26 5.11 22.26
C VAL A 144 -8.71 4.67 22.52
N ASN A 145 -9.66 5.29 21.80
CA ASN A 145 -11.08 4.97 21.87
C ASN A 145 -11.48 3.78 20.98
N GLN A 146 -10.53 3.16 20.26
CA GLN A 146 -10.72 2.00 19.40
C GLN A 146 -10.00 0.75 19.93
N LEU A 147 -9.23 0.88 21.02
CA LEU A 147 -8.48 -0.23 21.58
C LEU A 147 -9.41 -1.36 22.04
N GLY A 148 -9.20 -2.56 21.51
CA GLY A 148 -10.00 -3.75 21.85
C GLY A 148 -11.41 -3.77 21.26
N GLU A 149 -11.74 -2.83 20.37
CA GLU A 149 -12.98 -2.87 19.59
C GLU A 149 -12.91 -3.95 18.50
N ASN A 150 -14.07 -4.26 17.89
CA ASN A 150 -14.12 -5.27 16.83
C ASN A 150 -13.25 -4.91 15.61
N HIS A 151 -13.19 -3.62 15.28
CA HIS A 151 -12.27 -3.07 14.30
C HIS A 151 -10.96 -2.65 14.97
N ILE A 152 -9.98 -3.55 14.95
CA ILE A 152 -8.71 -3.35 15.66
C ILE A 152 -7.86 -2.27 14.96
N PRO A 153 -7.46 -1.20 15.66
CA PRO A 153 -6.54 -0.20 15.11
C PRO A 153 -5.18 -0.83 14.81
N LYS A 154 -4.46 -0.27 13.83
CA LYS A 154 -3.21 -0.84 13.32
C LYS A 154 -2.03 0.12 13.50
N ILE A 155 -0.96 -0.34 14.12
CA ILE A 155 0.30 0.42 14.17
C ILE A 155 1.27 -0.16 13.16
N LEU A 156 1.74 0.69 12.24
CA LEU A 156 2.87 0.40 11.38
C LEU A 156 4.06 1.23 11.87
N TYR A 157 5.13 0.57 12.30
CA TYR A 157 6.34 1.23 12.78
C TYR A 157 7.49 0.92 11.84
N GLU A 158 8.10 1.95 11.26
CA GLU A 158 9.32 1.87 10.46
C GLU A 158 10.48 2.47 11.26
N GLY A 159 11.42 1.65 11.71
CA GLY A 159 12.64 2.14 12.35
C GLY A 159 13.21 1.21 13.42
N GLN A 160 14.30 1.66 14.03
CA GLN A 160 14.89 0.99 15.19
C GLN A 160 14.20 1.42 16.47
N ILE A 161 13.30 0.56 16.94
CA ILE A 161 12.52 0.79 18.16
C ILE A 161 13.42 0.80 19.41
N SER A 162 13.29 1.83 20.24
CA SER A 162 13.97 1.88 21.56
C SER A 162 13.18 1.12 22.63
N ASN A 163 13.81 0.91 23.80
CA ASN A 163 13.19 0.19 24.91
C ASN A 163 11.86 0.80 25.38
N TYR A 164 11.83 2.11 25.66
CA TYR A 164 10.58 2.76 26.07
C TYR A 164 9.52 2.77 24.97
N GLU A 165 9.91 2.88 23.70
CA GLU A 165 8.95 2.77 22.59
C GLU A 165 8.36 1.36 22.52
N LEU A 166 9.19 0.32 22.63
CA LEU A 166 8.72 -1.07 22.64
C LEU A 166 7.76 -1.33 23.80
N MET A 167 8.05 -0.79 24.99
CA MET A 167 7.15 -0.86 26.13
C MET A 167 5.78 -0.22 25.81
N LEU A 168 5.76 1.00 25.26
CA LEU A 168 4.51 1.66 24.90
C LEU A 168 3.74 0.89 23.80
N ILE A 169 4.44 0.43 22.78
CA ILE A 169 3.82 -0.31 21.67
C ILE A 169 3.25 -1.64 22.19
N SER A 170 3.94 -2.31 23.10
CA SER A 170 3.43 -3.50 23.81
C SER A 170 2.19 -3.19 24.66
N ILE A 171 2.18 -2.07 25.40
CA ILE A 171 1.00 -1.59 26.14
C ILE A 171 -0.20 -1.41 25.20
N LEU A 172 0.00 -0.76 24.06
CA LEU A 172 -1.06 -0.54 23.07
C LEU A 172 -1.53 -1.85 22.43
N SER A 173 -0.60 -2.78 22.16
CA SER A 173 -0.95 -4.09 21.62
C SER A 173 -1.81 -4.88 22.61
N ASN A 174 -1.38 -5.01 23.86
CA ASN A 174 -2.13 -5.70 24.93
C ASN A 174 -3.50 -5.05 25.23
N ALA A 175 -3.61 -3.74 25.00
CA ALA A 175 -4.88 -3.01 25.11
C ALA A 175 -5.83 -3.24 23.92
N GLY A 176 -5.32 -3.76 22.80
CA GLY A 176 -6.11 -4.23 21.67
C GLY A 176 -5.77 -3.55 20.35
N CYS A 177 -4.48 -3.55 20.01
CA CYS A 177 -3.96 -3.01 18.75
C CYS A 177 -3.09 -4.07 18.04
N ASP A 178 -3.24 -4.17 16.72
CA ASP A 178 -2.32 -4.94 15.89
C ASP A 178 -1.10 -4.09 15.55
N VAL A 179 0.07 -4.71 15.54
CA VAL A 179 1.34 -4.02 15.31
C VAL A 179 2.18 -4.77 14.27
N VAL A 180 2.75 -4.00 13.34
CA VAL A 180 3.79 -4.44 12.42
C VAL A 180 4.99 -3.52 12.56
N LEU A 181 6.16 -4.11 12.83
CA LEU A 181 7.45 -3.43 12.92
C LEU A 181 8.29 -3.78 11.69
N LEU A 182 8.68 -2.78 10.91
CA LEU A 182 9.55 -2.94 9.75
C LEU A 182 11.02 -2.71 10.14
N GLN A 183 11.87 -3.70 9.86
CA GLN A 183 13.27 -3.72 10.24
C GLN A 183 14.18 -4.03 9.06
N TYR A 184 14.64 -2.98 8.38
CA TYR A 184 15.47 -3.13 7.18
C TYR A 184 16.88 -3.66 7.46
N ALA A 185 17.40 -3.45 8.68
CA ALA A 185 18.72 -3.93 9.10
C ALA A 185 18.68 -5.33 9.77
N GLY A 186 17.52 -6.01 9.71
CA GLY A 186 17.30 -7.31 10.35
C GLY A 186 16.98 -7.25 11.85
N ASP A 187 16.91 -8.43 12.47
CA ASP A 187 16.27 -8.60 13.79
C ASP A 187 17.18 -8.27 14.99
N GLN A 188 18.50 -8.20 14.77
CA GLN A 188 19.49 -8.09 15.85
C GLN A 188 19.34 -6.81 16.69
N GLY A 189 18.85 -5.72 16.09
CA GLY A 189 18.56 -4.49 16.83
C GLY A 189 17.42 -4.66 17.84
N TYR A 190 16.37 -5.37 17.45
CA TYR A 190 15.21 -5.63 18.31
C TYR A 190 15.56 -6.59 19.46
N LEU A 191 16.31 -7.67 19.18
CA LEU A 191 16.68 -8.67 20.17
C LEU A 191 17.55 -8.11 21.32
N LYS A 192 18.18 -6.94 21.16
CA LYS A 192 18.85 -6.24 22.28
C LYS A 192 17.86 -5.72 23.32
N THR A 193 16.63 -5.41 22.90
CA THR A 193 15.57 -4.85 23.73
C THR A 193 14.66 -5.95 24.29
N ASP A 194 14.36 -6.98 23.48
CA ASP A 194 13.60 -8.17 23.89
C ASP A 194 14.32 -9.45 23.43
N PRO A 195 15.34 -9.91 24.19
CA PRO A 195 16.16 -11.07 23.81
C PRO A 195 15.37 -12.36 23.66
N GLY A 196 14.25 -12.49 24.38
CA GLY A 196 13.39 -13.67 24.35
C GLY A 196 12.34 -13.64 23.24
N SER A 197 12.21 -12.54 22.49
CA SER A 197 11.09 -12.32 21.56
C SER A 197 9.73 -12.59 22.22
N VAL A 198 9.57 -12.16 23.47
CA VAL A 198 8.35 -12.40 24.25
C VAL A 198 7.22 -11.48 23.80
N LEU A 199 7.55 -10.28 23.31
CA LEU A 199 6.57 -9.24 22.99
C LEU A 199 6.08 -9.27 21.54
N SER A 200 6.82 -9.91 20.64
CA SER A 200 6.43 -10.03 19.23
C SER A 200 7.11 -11.22 18.56
N ASP A 201 6.53 -11.69 17.46
CA ASP A 201 7.11 -12.74 16.62
C ASP A 201 7.85 -12.14 15.41
N SER A 202 8.95 -12.76 14.98
CA SER A 202 9.53 -12.45 13.67
C SER A 202 8.79 -13.22 12.59
N LEU A 203 8.32 -12.52 11.56
CA LEU A 203 7.66 -13.13 10.41
C LEU A 203 8.63 -14.10 9.72
N GLN A 204 8.24 -15.37 9.63
CA GLN A 204 8.97 -16.42 8.92
C GLN A 204 8.16 -16.83 7.70
N MET A 205 8.73 -16.67 6.50
CA MET A 205 8.14 -17.09 5.24
C MET A 205 9.25 -17.58 4.30
N GLU A 206 8.94 -18.52 3.42
CA GLU A 206 9.88 -18.97 2.40
C GLU A 206 10.16 -17.85 1.39
N GLY A 207 11.40 -17.75 0.93
CA GLY A 207 11.79 -16.80 -0.13
C GLY A 207 11.98 -15.34 0.31
N LEU A 208 11.91 -15.02 1.60
CA LEU A 208 12.20 -13.67 2.09
C LEU A 208 13.64 -13.25 1.75
N GLN A 209 13.78 -12.12 1.08
CA GLN A 209 15.05 -11.47 0.75
C GLN A 209 15.24 -10.20 1.59
N PRO A 210 16.44 -9.60 1.63
CA PRO A 210 16.59 -8.25 2.17
C PRO A 210 15.66 -7.26 1.46
N PHE A 211 15.22 -6.22 2.17
CA PHE A 211 14.43 -5.15 1.57
C PHE A 211 15.18 -4.50 0.39
N PRO A 212 14.47 -4.13 -0.70
CA PRO A 212 15.09 -3.45 -1.84
C PRO A 212 15.82 -2.15 -1.41
N GLN A 213 16.86 -1.79 -2.14
CA GLN A 213 17.63 -0.59 -1.83
C GLN A 213 16.76 0.67 -1.86
N GLY A 214 16.80 1.43 -0.78
CA GLY A 214 16.00 2.65 -0.62
C GLY A 214 14.50 2.39 -0.44
N TYR A 215 14.07 1.18 -0.11
CA TYR A 215 12.70 0.91 0.32
C TYR A 215 12.40 1.69 1.61
N CYS A 216 11.22 2.32 1.66
CA CYS A 216 10.72 2.97 2.87
C CYS A 216 9.21 3.18 2.80
N VAL A 217 8.57 3.41 3.95
CA VAL A 217 7.13 3.68 4.05
C VAL A 217 6.74 4.94 3.27
N LYS A 218 7.64 5.92 3.17
CA LYS A 218 7.43 7.08 2.31
C LYS A 218 7.25 6.69 0.83
N LYS A 219 8.08 5.78 0.29
CA LYS A 219 7.89 5.27 -1.08
C LYS A 219 6.57 4.53 -1.24
N VAL A 220 6.20 3.70 -0.25
CA VAL A 220 4.88 3.02 -0.24
C VAL A 220 3.73 4.02 -0.32
N ARG A 221 3.82 5.13 0.44
CA ARG A 221 2.84 6.22 0.37
C ARG A 221 2.79 6.86 -1.02
N ASP A 222 3.96 7.15 -1.59
CA ASP A 222 4.08 7.83 -2.87
C ASP A 222 3.56 6.91 -4.00
N GLU A 223 3.83 5.60 -3.94
CA GLU A 223 3.26 4.59 -4.84
C GLU A 223 1.73 4.55 -4.77
N ILE A 224 1.14 4.47 -3.57
CA ILE A 224 -0.32 4.48 -3.40
C ILE A 224 -0.92 5.78 -3.93
N GLN A 225 -0.27 6.92 -3.71
CA GLN A 225 -0.74 8.21 -4.22
C GLN A 225 -0.65 8.29 -5.74
N ASN A 226 0.41 7.75 -6.33
CA ASN A 226 0.60 7.66 -7.78
C ASN A 226 -0.42 6.70 -8.41
N GLU A 227 -0.68 5.54 -7.80
CA GLU A 227 -1.72 4.60 -8.22
C GLU A 227 -3.10 5.29 -8.22
N LEU A 228 -3.44 6.01 -7.16
CA LEU A 228 -4.70 6.79 -7.08
C LEU A 228 -4.76 7.94 -8.08
N ASN A 229 -3.64 8.63 -8.32
CA ASN A 229 -3.57 9.70 -9.32
C ASN A 229 -3.75 9.12 -10.73
N ASN A 230 -3.04 8.05 -11.06
CA ASN A 230 -3.18 7.33 -12.32
C ASN A 230 -4.61 6.83 -12.52
N GLU A 231 -5.23 6.29 -11.47
CA GLU A 231 -6.66 5.91 -11.50
C GLU A 231 -7.58 7.08 -11.86
N ARG A 232 -7.32 8.28 -11.32
CA ARG A 232 -8.06 9.49 -11.70
C ARG A 232 -7.81 9.89 -13.15
N LEU A 233 -6.59 9.68 -13.65
CA LEU A 233 -6.26 9.97 -15.06
C LEU A 233 -7.03 9.07 -16.03
N TYR A 234 -7.35 7.83 -15.64
CA TYR A 234 -8.10 6.90 -16.51
C TYR A 234 -9.61 7.18 -16.54
N GLY A 235 -10.19 7.78 -15.51
CA GLY A 235 -11.64 7.88 -15.36
C GLY A 235 -12.28 6.51 -15.06
N ILE A 236 -13.28 6.09 -15.84
CA ILE A 236 -13.93 4.77 -15.67
C ILE A 236 -13.02 3.69 -16.28
N ARG A 237 -12.57 2.74 -15.47
CA ARG A 237 -11.73 1.62 -15.95
C ARG A 237 -12.46 0.79 -17.01
N PRO A 238 -11.75 0.30 -18.05
CA PRO A 238 -12.30 -0.69 -18.95
C PRO A 238 -12.57 -2.00 -18.19
N SER A 239 -13.70 -2.63 -18.46
CA SER A 239 -14.06 -3.94 -17.93
C SER A 239 -13.31 -5.08 -18.63
N LEU A 240 -12.79 -4.80 -19.83
CA LEU A 240 -12.03 -5.72 -20.67
C LEU A 240 -10.53 -5.44 -20.56
N THR A 241 -9.74 -6.51 -20.45
CA THR A 241 -8.27 -6.46 -20.49
C THR A 241 -7.77 -6.96 -21.85
N ASN A 242 -6.74 -6.34 -22.42
CA ASN A 242 -6.15 -6.85 -23.66
C ASN A 242 -5.46 -8.20 -23.41
N CYS A 243 -5.67 -9.15 -24.33
CA CYS A 243 -5.01 -10.45 -24.32
C CYS A 243 -4.32 -10.62 -25.67
N THR A 244 -3.05 -10.22 -25.71
CA THR A 244 -2.28 -10.18 -26.95
C THR A 244 -1.69 -11.54 -27.26
N ASN A 245 -1.92 -12.01 -28.49
CA ASN A 245 -1.29 -13.20 -29.05
C ASN A 245 -1.58 -14.52 -28.31
N ALA A 246 -2.69 -14.65 -27.58
CA ALA A 246 -2.95 -15.85 -26.77
C ALA A 246 -3.21 -17.14 -27.57
N TRP A 247 -3.68 -17.04 -28.82
CA TRP A 247 -4.08 -18.18 -29.66
C TRP A 247 -3.10 -18.49 -30.79
N ILE A 248 -2.07 -17.64 -30.97
CA ILE A 248 -1.21 -17.71 -32.15
C ILE A 248 -0.35 -18.98 -32.12
N LYS A 249 -0.14 -19.58 -33.29
CA LYS A 249 0.71 -20.78 -33.44
C LYS A 249 2.09 -20.45 -34.01
N GLY A 250 2.31 -19.20 -34.41
CA GLY A 250 3.55 -18.75 -35.04
C GLY A 250 3.52 -18.82 -36.57
N ASN A 251 2.34 -18.94 -37.18
CA ASN A 251 2.14 -19.07 -38.63
C ASN A 251 1.99 -17.70 -39.32
N GLY A 252 2.38 -16.61 -38.66
CA GLY A 252 2.40 -15.26 -39.23
C GLY A 252 1.02 -14.77 -39.68
N LEU A 253 0.81 -14.69 -41.01
CA LEU A 253 -0.42 -14.14 -41.60
C LEU A 253 -1.65 -15.02 -41.31
N ASP A 254 -1.47 -16.33 -41.14
CA ASP A 254 -2.58 -17.25 -40.87
C ASP A 254 -3.18 -17.04 -39.47
N ASP A 255 -2.36 -16.75 -38.48
CA ASP A 255 -2.83 -16.44 -37.12
C ASP A 255 -3.68 -15.15 -37.08
N ILE A 256 -3.43 -14.21 -38.00
CA ILE A 256 -4.20 -12.96 -38.16
C ILE A 256 -5.57 -13.23 -38.81
N ARG A 257 -5.63 -14.17 -39.77
CA ARG A 257 -6.85 -14.57 -40.47
C ARG A 257 -7.88 -15.20 -39.55
N GLU A 258 -7.44 -15.81 -38.45
CA GLU A 258 -8.33 -16.47 -37.50
C GLU A 258 -9.44 -15.53 -37.01
N SER A 259 -10.67 -16.07 -36.97
CA SER A 259 -11.88 -15.33 -36.59
C SER A 259 -11.82 -14.89 -35.13
N ILE A 260 -12.31 -13.70 -34.81
CA ILE A 260 -12.30 -13.16 -33.44
C ILE A 260 -12.99 -14.11 -32.46
N LEU A 261 -14.05 -14.78 -32.90
CA LEU A 261 -14.83 -15.74 -32.11
C LEU A 261 -14.05 -17.02 -31.74
N LEU A 262 -12.96 -17.33 -32.44
CA LEU A 262 -12.16 -18.54 -32.22
C LEU A 262 -10.91 -18.28 -31.38
N ARG A 263 -10.60 -17.01 -31.09
CA ARG A 263 -9.38 -16.60 -30.38
C ARG A 263 -9.43 -16.86 -28.88
N GLY A 264 -10.62 -17.05 -28.32
CA GLY A 264 -10.85 -17.34 -26.91
C GLY A 264 -12.31 -17.14 -26.51
N ASN A 265 -12.66 -17.58 -25.30
CA ASN A 265 -14.04 -17.61 -24.80
C ASN A 265 -14.24 -16.85 -23.47
N ASP A 266 -13.18 -16.27 -22.90
CA ASP A 266 -13.29 -15.51 -21.64
C ASP A 266 -13.78 -14.08 -21.94
N SER A 267 -14.94 -13.74 -21.38
CA SER A 267 -15.60 -12.45 -21.58
C SER A 267 -14.86 -11.27 -20.92
N ARG A 268 -13.83 -11.52 -20.10
CA ARG A 268 -13.00 -10.47 -19.49
C ARG A 268 -11.88 -9.98 -20.41
N PHE A 269 -11.64 -10.68 -21.52
CA PHE A 269 -10.51 -10.39 -22.40
C PHE A 269 -10.92 -9.88 -23.78
N PHE A 270 -10.16 -8.90 -24.28
CA PHE A 270 -10.16 -8.47 -25.65
C PHE A 270 -8.95 -9.09 -26.37
N TYR A 271 -9.19 -10.10 -27.20
CA TYR A 271 -8.15 -10.86 -27.90
C TYR A 271 -7.63 -10.11 -29.14
N ASN A 272 -6.43 -9.53 -29.03
CA ASN A 272 -5.77 -8.81 -30.12
C ASN A 272 -4.48 -9.51 -30.59
N CYS A 273 -4.09 -9.24 -31.83
CA CYS A 273 -2.89 -9.83 -32.44
C CYS A 273 -1.91 -8.71 -32.76
N PHE A 274 -0.67 -8.89 -32.37
CA PHE A 274 0.44 -8.04 -32.77
C PHE A 274 1.54 -8.91 -33.37
N CYS A 275 1.80 -8.73 -34.66
CA CYS A 275 2.76 -9.52 -35.41
C CYS A 275 3.78 -8.59 -36.08
N ARG A 276 5.07 -8.92 -35.92
CA ARG A 276 6.18 -8.28 -36.64
C ARG A 276 6.77 -9.29 -37.61
N ILE A 277 6.66 -9.02 -38.90
CA ILE A 277 7.17 -9.89 -39.96
C ILE A 277 8.47 -9.29 -40.50
N ASN A 278 9.55 -10.06 -40.45
CA ASN A 278 10.87 -9.68 -40.96
C ASN A 278 11.22 -10.57 -42.16
N GLY A 279 11.06 -10.05 -43.38
CA GLY A 279 11.25 -10.81 -44.61
C GLY A 279 9.99 -11.53 -45.08
N ALA A 280 10.14 -12.42 -46.05
CA ALA A 280 9.07 -13.27 -46.58
C ALA A 280 9.61 -14.67 -46.84
N GLU A 281 8.81 -15.70 -46.60
CA GLU A 281 9.21 -17.10 -46.85
C GLU A 281 9.45 -17.36 -48.34
N ASP A 282 8.54 -16.87 -49.19
CA ASP A 282 8.71 -16.87 -50.65
C ASP A 282 8.38 -15.49 -51.23
N LYS A 283 9.40 -14.88 -51.86
CA LYS A 283 9.30 -13.57 -52.50
C LYS A 283 8.29 -13.55 -53.65
N LEU A 284 8.07 -14.68 -54.34
CA LEU A 284 7.17 -14.78 -55.48
C LEU A 284 5.69 -14.84 -55.04
N THR A 285 5.39 -15.47 -53.90
CA THR A 285 4.00 -15.64 -53.41
C THR A 285 3.57 -14.56 -52.43
N TYR A 286 4.50 -13.90 -51.74
CA TYR A 286 4.19 -12.98 -50.64
C TYR A 286 3.22 -11.84 -51.03
N ALA A 287 3.38 -11.28 -52.23
CA ALA A 287 2.45 -10.25 -52.73
C ALA A 287 1.01 -10.79 -52.84
N ASN A 288 0.85 -12.03 -53.31
CA ASN A 288 -0.44 -12.69 -53.40
C ASN A 288 -1.01 -13.03 -52.02
N GLU A 289 -0.16 -13.41 -51.05
CA GLU A 289 -0.57 -13.70 -49.68
C GLU A 289 -1.09 -12.47 -48.94
N LEU A 290 -0.43 -11.31 -49.11
CA LEU A 290 -0.89 -10.03 -48.60
C LEU A 290 -2.21 -9.60 -49.25
N PHE A 291 -2.34 -9.77 -50.57
CA PHE A 291 -3.58 -9.49 -51.28
C PHE A 291 -4.74 -10.37 -50.76
N ARG A 292 -4.47 -11.66 -50.58
CA ARG A 292 -5.43 -12.61 -50.02
C ARG A 292 -5.84 -12.23 -48.59
N LEU A 293 -4.88 -11.84 -47.75
CA LEU A 293 -5.16 -11.36 -46.40
C LEU A 293 -6.09 -10.13 -46.44
N GLN A 294 -5.79 -9.15 -47.30
CA GLN A 294 -6.62 -7.96 -47.44
C GLN A 294 -8.04 -8.31 -47.89
N GLN A 295 -8.19 -9.22 -48.83
CA GLN A 295 -9.51 -9.65 -49.32
C GLN A 295 -10.32 -10.35 -48.23
N GLU A 296 -9.70 -11.25 -47.45
CA GLU A 296 -10.35 -11.95 -46.35
C GLU A 296 -10.75 -11.00 -45.20
N LEU A 297 -9.91 -10.00 -44.88
CA LEU A 297 -10.25 -8.96 -43.91
C LEU A 297 -11.45 -8.11 -44.37
N ARG A 298 -11.50 -7.76 -45.66
CA ARG A 298 -12.66 -7.05 -46.24
C ARG A 298 -13.93 -7.90 -46.24
N ASN A 299 -13.82 -9.17 -46.65
CA ASN A 299 -14.95 -10.10 -46.68
C ASN A 299 -15.51 -10.37 -45.27
N SER A 300 -14.65 -10.37 -44.25
CA SER A 300 -15.05 -10.48 -42.84
C SER A 300 -15.54 -9.16 -42.23
N LYS A 301 -15.76 -8.12 -43.03
CA LYS A 301 -16.25 -6.79 -42.63
C LYS A 301 -15.35 -6.12 -41.58
N ARG A 302 -14.05 -6.42 -41.58
CA ARG A 302 -13.07 -5.77 -40.71
C ARG A 302 -12.58 -4.47 -41.35
N ASN A 303 -12.65 -3.38 -40.60
CA ASN A 303 -12.05 -2.12 -41.03
C ASN A 303 -10.54 -2.28 -41.12
N THR A 304 -9.96 -1.92 -42.27
CA THR A 304 -8.53 -2.12 -42.55
C THR A 304 -7.89 -0.78 -42.88
N VAL A 305 -6.81 -0.46 -42.18
CA VAL A 305 -5.94 0.69 -42.47
C VAL A 305 -4.61 0.15 -42.96
N ILE A 306 -4.13 0.65 -44.10
CA ILE A 306 -2.86 0.22 -44.69
C ILE A 306 -1.96 1.45 -44.77
N VAL A 307 -0.84 1.41 -44.05
CA VAL A 307 0.20 2.43 -44.10
C VAL A 307 1.41 1.85 -44.80
N SER A 308 1.85 2.50 -45.87
CA SER A 308 3.04 2.07 -46.62
C SER A 308 4.23 2.93 -46.22
N LYS A 309 5.39 2.28 -46.05
CA LYS A 309 6.66 2.88 -45.58
C LYS A 309 6.61 3.30 -44.11
N GLU A 310 6.13 4.50 -43.82
CA GLU A 310 6.11 5.07 -42.47
C GLU A 310 4.81 5.83 -42.22
N ILE A 311 4.47 5.99 -40.94
CA ILE A 311 3.39 6.88 -40.53
C ILE A 311 3.90 8.31 -40.79
N PRO A 312 3.23 9.09 -41.67
CA PRO A 312 3.68 10.43 -41.99
C PRO A 312 3.64 11.31 -40.75
N ARG A 313 4.55 12.30 -40.69
CA ARG A 313 4.48 13.33 -39.66
C ARG A 313 3.15 14.08 -39.78
N PRO A 314 2.49 14.41 -38.66
CA PRO A 314 1.25 15.17 -38.70
C PRO A 314 1.51 16.54 -39.34
N THR A 315 0.60 16.94 -40.22
CA THR A 315 0.58 18.24 -40.89
C THR A 315 0.26 19.37 -39.90
N PRO A 316 0.60 20.64 -40.20
CA PRO A 316 0.21 21.77 -39.35
C PRO A 316 -1.31 21.85 -39.09
N GLN A 317 -2.13 21.43 -40.05
CA GLN A 317 -3.59 21.35 -39.91
C GLN A 317 -3.98 20.29 -38.89
N GLU A 318 -3.49 19.05 -39.01
CA GLU A 318 -3.75 17.98 -38.04
C GLU A 318 -3.27 18.36 -36.63
N ILE A 319 -2.14 19.06 -36.52
CA ILE A 319 -1.63 19.56 -35.23
C ILE A 319 -2.58 20.59 -34.62
N SER A 320 -3.15 21.49 -35.45
CA SER A 320 -4.05 22.55 -35.00
C SER A 320 -5.42 22.04 -34.54
N GLU A 321 -5.85 20.86 -35.02
CA GLU A 321 -7.11 20.23 -34.62
C GLU A 321 -7.05 19.61 -33.22
N ILE A 322 -5.84 19.36 -32.70
CA ILE A 322 -5.66 18.85 -31.33
C ILE A 322 -6.06 19.94 -30.35
N LYS A 323 -7.12 19.69 -29.59
CA LYS A 323 -7.57 20.56 -28.51
C LYS A 323 -6.53 20.55 -27.41
N ARG A 324 -5.92 21.71 -27.18
CA ARG A 324 -4.94 21.97 -26.14
C ARG A 324 -5.43 23.08 -25.23
N SER A 325 -4.94 23.11 -24.01
CA SER A 325 -5.22 24.15 -23.03
C SER A 325 -3.92 24.51 -22.31
N ASN A 326 -3.96 25.56 -21.49
CA ASN A 326 -2.83 25.89 -20.63
C ASN A 326 -2.79 24.89 -19.48
N TYR A 327 -1.80 23.99 -19.50
CA TYR A 327 -1.64 22.94 -18.51
C TYR A 327 -0.63 23.38 -17.44
N THR A 328 -0.95 23.12 -16.17
CA THR A 328 -0.07 23.46 -15.04
C THR A 328 0.72 22.26 -14.51
N SER A 329 0.37 21.04 -14.95
CA SER A 329 1.06 19.79 -14.64
C SER A 329 1.00 18.80 -15.81
N GLY A 330 1.93 17.84 -15.84
CA GLY A 330 1.93 16.73 -16.82
C GLY A 330 0.62 15.95 -16.78
N ASP A 331 0.11 15.67 -15.58
CA ASP A 331 -1.17 14.98 -15.35
C ASP A 331 -2.37 15.71 -16.03
N GLN A 332 -2.46 17.03 -15.88
CA GLN A 332 -3.50 17.83 -16.54
C GLN A 332 -3.35 17.81 -18.06
N MET A 333 -2.11 17.84 -18.55
CA MET A 333 -1.83 17.73 -19.98
C MET A 333 -2.27 16.37 -20.52
N LEU A 334 -1.96 15.27 -19.83
CA LEU A 334 -2.35 13.93 -20.25
C LEU A 334 -3.87 13.77 -20.31
N LEU A 335 -4.60 14.26 -19.29
CA LEU A 335 -6.06 14.28 -19.30
C LEU A 335 -6.64 15.12 -20.45
N GLY A 336 -6.11 16.32 -20.66
CA GLY A 336 -6.55 17.20 -21.74
C GLY A 336 -6.29 16.61 -23.13
N LEU A 337 -5.14 15.95 -23.31
CA LEU A 337 -4.79 15.28 -24.56
C LEU A 337 -5.61 14.01 -24.79
N ALA A 338 -5.85 13.20 -23.75
CA ALA A 338 -6.67 11.99 -23.85
C ALA A 338 -8.09 12.28 -24.36
N CYS A 339 -8.67 13.45 -24.02
CA CYS A 339 -9.97 13.90 -24.54
C CYS A 339 -10.04 14.04 -26.07
N ASN A 340 -8.90 14.14 -26.76
CA ASN A 340 -8.85 14.17 -28.23
C ASN A 340 -9.02 12.78 -28.85
N ILE A 341 -8.79 11.71 -28.09
CA ILE A 341 -9.04 10.34 -28.54
C ILE A 341 -10.54 10.08 -28.35
N GLN A 342 -11.30 10.06 -29.44
CA GLN A 342 -12.76 9.86 -29.41
C GLN A 342 -13.18 8.68 -30.29
N TYR A 343 -13.75 7.67 -29.66
CA TYR A 343 -14.29 6.48 -30.30
C TYR A 343 -15.73 6.23 -29.81
N GLY A 344 -16.69 6.92 -30.43
CA GLY A 344 -18.10 6.88 -30.03
C GLY A 344 -18.81 5.55 -30.31
N ALA A 345 -18.22 4.65 -31.12
CA ALA A 345 -18.87 3.41 -31.52
C ALA A 345 -18.87 2.33 -30.43
N ASN A 346 -17.92 2.37 -29.49
CA ASN A 346 -17.87 1.43 -28.36
C ASN A 346 -17.24 2.10 -27.13
N PRO A 347 -18.02 2.28 -26.04
CA PRO A 347 -17.55 2.95 -24.83
C PRO A 347 -16.46 2.15 -24.09
N GLU A 348 -16.40 0.82 -24.20
CA GLU A 348 -15.33 0.02 -23.62
C GLU A 348 -14.01 0.19 -24.39
N LEU A 349 -14.06 0.19 -25.72
CA LEU A 349 -12.85 0.45 -26.53
C LEU A 349 -12.33 1.87 -26.30
N GLN A 350 -13.22 2.85 -26.15
CA GLN A 350 -12.85 4.21 -25.76
C GLN A 350 -12.06 4.23 -24.44
N ARG A 351 -12.53 3.51 -23.41
CA ARG A 351 -11.84 3.41 -22.11
C ARG A 351 -10.49 2.71 -22.23
N ILE A 352 -10.38 1.65 -23.04
CA ILE A 352 -9.11 0.96 -23.30
C ILE A 352 -8.11 1.91 -23.98
N LEU A 353 -8.55 2.68 -24.98
CA LEU A 353 -7.69 3.63 -25.68
C LEU A 353 -7.20 4.74 -24.74
N HIS A 354 -8.09 5.29 -23.92
CA HIS A 354 -7.73 6.30 -22.90
C HIS A 354 -6.72 5.75 -21.91
N LYS A 355 -6.98 4.57 -21.32
CA LYS A 355 -6.06 3.92 -20.39
C LYS A 355 -4.69 3.68 -21.02
N THR A 356 -4.66 3.05 -22.20
CA THR A 356 -3.41 2.71 -22.89
C THR A 356 -2.60 3.96 -23.25
N PHE A 357 -3.26 5.03 -23.69
CA PHE A 357 -2.60 6.30 -23.97
C PHE A 357 -1.94 6.89 -22.72
N VAL A 358 -2.68 6.94 -21.60
CA VAL A 358 -2.14 7.45 -20.33
C VAL A 358 -0.98 6.57 -19.86
N ASP A 359 -1.10 5.24 -19.92
CA ASP A 359 -0.04 4.30 -19.52
C ASP A 359 1.27 4.52 -20.32
N VAL A 360 1.16 4.62 -21.64
CA VAL A 360 2.32 4.84 -22.52
C VAL A 360 2.95 6.20 -22.24
N MET A 361 2.16 7.26 -22.13
CA MET A 361 2.68 8.60 -21.92
C MET A 361 3.29 8.80 -20.52
N LEU A 362 2.75 8.14 -19.49
CA LEU A 362 3.35 8.10 -18.16
C LEU A 362 4.67 7.33 -18.16
N ALA A 363 4.77 6.22 -18.91
CA ALA A 363 6.00 5.47 -19.04
C ALA A 363 7.09 6.27 -19.77
N GLU A 364 6.73 7.06 -20.79
CA GLU A 364 7.69 7.93 -21.48
C GLU A 364 8.13 9.14 -20.63
N SER A 365 7.23 9.75 -19.85
CA SER A 365 7.60 10.87 -18.98
C SER A 365 8.60 10.49 -17.89
N GLN A 366 8.57 9.23 -17.43
CA GLN A 366 9.55 8.71 -16.48
C GLN A 366 10.94 8.55 -17.09
N LYS A 367 11.06 8.32 -18.41
CA LYS A 367 12.35 8.17 -19.11
C LYS A 367 13.07 9.50 -19.33
N GLU A 368 12.33 10.60 -19.51
CA GLU A 368 12.93 11.93 -19.70
C GLU A 368 13.63 12.45 -18.43
N GLY A 369 13.33 11.92 -17.25
CA GLY A 369 13.99 12.26 -15.99
C GLY A 369 15.34 11.56 -15.74
N GLU A 370 15.76 10.63 -16.60
CA GLU A 370 17.01 9.85 -16.47
C GLU A 370 18.14 10.28 -17.42
N ASN A 371 17.97 11.39 -18.17
CA ASN A 371 19.00 11.93 -19.06
C ASN A 371 19.73 13.16 -18.49
#